data_AF-A0A1E3T9M3-F1
#
_entry.id   AF-A0A1E3T9M3-F1
#
_cell.length_a   1.000
_cell.length_b   1.000
_cell.length_c   1.000
_cell.angle_alpha   90.00
_cell.angle_beta   90.00
_cell.angle_gamma   90.00
#
_symmetry.space_group_name_H-M   'P 1'
#
loop_
_entity.id
_entity.type
_entity.pdbx_description
1 polymer ?
#
loop_
_entity_poly.entity_id
_entity_poly.type
_entity_poly.pdbx_seq_one_letter_code
_entity_poly.pdbx_strand_id
1 'polypeptide(L)'
;MPAPLWLARLAAPFLIGTALVTTAAVAAADAVDDGFLVKMRGLGFSWPPNEDNDIILMAHHICADRWNAWSSQQIADDVHNTLGPRGVSFGDVAAMVNLAVATYCP
;
A
#
# COMPACT_ATOMS: atom_id res chain seq x y z
N MET A 1 -23.10 61.68 29.82
CA MET A 1 -22.85 60.56 28.88
C MET A 1 -22.35 61.19 27.58
N PRO A 2 -21.26 60.73 26.92
CA PRO A 2 -20.62 59.42 27.01
C PRO A 2 -19.18 59.45 27.56
N ALA A 3 -18.74 58.30 28.02
CA ALA A 3 -17.35 57.85 28.11
C ALA A 3 -17.34 56.47 27.41
N PRO A 4 -16.23 55.70 27.33
CA PRO A 4 -14.80 55.99 27.49
C PRO A 4 -14.02 55.31 26.31
N LEU A 5 -12.69 55.32 26.18
CA LEU A 5 -11.72 54.29 26.64
C LEU A 5 -10.57 54.37 25.62
N TRP A 6 -9.45 54.98 26.01
CA TRP A 6 -8.28 54.23 26.46
C TRP A 6 -7.60 53.44 25.33
N LEU A 7 -6.92 54.20 24.47
CA LEU A 7 -5.83 53.75 23.61
C LEU A 7 -4.68 53.27 24.51
N ALA A 8 -4.67 51.97 24.82
CA ALA A 8 -3.48 51.33 25.32
C ALA A 8 -3.44 49.85 24.95
N ARG A 9 -2.58 49.59 23.96
CA ARG A 9 -1.55 48.55 24.01
C ARG A 9 -1.93 47.10 23.61
N LEU A 10 -1.11 46.64 22.66
CA LEU A 10 -0.38 45.38 22.60
C LEU A 10 -0.94 44.23 21.74
N ALA A 11 -0.03 43.80 20.85
CA ALA A 11 0.15 42.45 20.31
C ALA A 11 -0.91 41.96 19.31
N ALA A 12 -0.59 41.43 18.13
CA ALA A 12 0.66 41.01 17.52
C ALA A 12 0.44 40.98 15.99
N PRO A 13 1.48 41.20 15.15
CA PRO A 13 1.36 40.92 13.74
C PRO A 13 1.17 39.41 13.56
N PHE A 14 0.02 39.03 12.99
CA PHE A 14 -0.26 37.66 12.60
C PHE A 14 0.71 37.31 11.46
N LEU A 15 1.85 36.70 11.83
CA LEU A 15 2.78 36.09 10.88
C LEU A 15 2.06 34.91 10.24
N ILE A 16 1.54 35.11 9.03
CA ILE A 16 1.11 34.01 8.17
C ILE A 16 2.39 33.32 7.69
N GLY A 17 2.91 32.42 8.51
CA GLY A 17 3.88 31.43 8.08
C GLY A 17 3.18 30.46 7.15
N THR A 18 3.23 30.70 5.85
CA THR A 18 2.97 29.63 4.88
C THR A 18 4.10 28.63 5.06
N ALA A 19 3.85 27.62 5.89
CA ALA A 19 4.67 26.43 5.93
C ALA A 19 4.79 25.94 4.49
N LEU A 20 6.03 25.93 4.01
CA LEU A 20 6.40 25.30 2.76
C LEU A 20 5.97 23.83 2.90
N VAL A 21 4.81 23.47 2.35
CA VAL A 21 4.43 22.07 2.21
C VAL A 21 5.36 21.54 1.12
N THR A 22 6.56 21.17 1.54
CA THR A 22 7.39 20.24 0.79
C THR A 22 6.56 18.98 0.70
N THR A 23 5.84 18.80 -0.41
CA THR A 23 5.39 17.49 -0.84
C THR A 23 6.64 16.70 -1.20
N ALA A 24 7.42 16.32 -0.20
CA ALA A 24 8.13 15.07 -0.28
C ALA A 24 7.03 14.07 -0.59
N ALA A 25 7.12 13.42 -1.76
CA ALA A 25 6.34 12.23 -2.03
C ALA A 25 6.74 11.23 -0.93
N VAL A 26 6.04 11.31 0.19
CA VAL A 26 6.00 10.25 1.18
C VAL A 26 5.48 9.08 0.38
N ALA A 27 6.36 8.13 0.06
CA ALA A 27 5.94 6.77 -0.20
C ALA A 27 5.13 6.39 1.04
N ALA A 28 3.81 6.54 0.95
CA ALA A 28 2.92 6.22 2.04
C ALA A 28 3.04 4.70 2.18
N ALA A 29 3.76 4.26 3.21
CA ALA A 29 3.72 2.88 3.63
C ALA A 29 2.26 2.60 4.01
N ASP A 30 1.58 1.80 3.19
CA ASP A 30 0.22 1.39 3.44
C ASP A 30 0.24 0.22 4.44
N ALA A 31 -0.54 0.33 5.52
CA ALA A 31 -0.54 -0.68 6.58
C ALA A 31 -1.08 -2.05 6.11
N VAL A 32 -1.92 -2.06 5.07
CA VAL A 32 -2.40 -3.29 4.41
C VAL A 32 -1.25 -3.95 3.66
N ASP A 33 -0.48 -3.15 2.91
CA ASP A 33 0.69 -3.62 2.16
C ASP A 33 1.78 -4.18 3.09
N ASP A 34 2.13 -3.45 4.15
CA ASP A 34 3.08 -3.93 5.15
C ASP A 34 2.60 -5.24 5.78
N GLY A 35 1.31 -5.32 6.12
CA GLY A 35 0.69 -6.52 6.67
C GLY A 35 0.70 -7.70 5.69
N PHE A 36 0.47 -7.45 4.41
CA PHE A 36 0.52 -8.44 3.35
C PHE A 36 1.93 -9.01 3.19
N LEU A 37 2.94 -8.15 3.12
CA LEU A 37 4.35 -8.55 3.00
C LEU A 37 4.79 -9.40 4.20
N VAL A 38 4.39 -9.03 5.42
CA VAL A 38 4.67 -9.82 6.64
C VAL A 38 4.04 -11.20 6.54
N LYS A 39 2.78 -11.31 6.11
CA LYS A 39 2.10 -12.61 5.95
C LYS A 39 2.77 -13.46 4.87
N MET A 40 3.15 -12.87 3.74
CA MET A 40 3.88 -13.55 2.67
C MET A 40 5.20 -14.13 3.17
N ARG A 41 6.01 -13.33 3.90
CA ARG A 41 7.25 -13.85 4.52
C ARG A 41 6.97 -14.94 5.56
N GLY A 42 5.88 -14.82 6.32
CA GLY A 42 5.41 -15.85 7.25
C GLY A 42 5.03 -17.18 6.58
N LEU A 43 4.62 -17.14 5.31
CA LEU A 43 4.39 -18.32 4.47
C LEU A 43 5.68 -18.90 3.87
N GLY A 44 6.85 -18.30 4.14
CA GLY A 44 8.15 -18.75 3.64
C GLY A 44 8.58 -18.09 2.32
N PHE A 45 7.82 -17.14 1.79
CA PHE A 45 8.25 -16.40 0.61
C PHE A 45 9.41 -15.47 0.91
N SER A 46 10.37 -15.45 -0.02
CA SER A 46 11.46 -14.49 -0.05
C SER A 46 11.65 -13.96 -1.46
N TRP A 47 12.01 -12.70 -1.56
CA TRP A 47 12.34 -12.03 -2.80
C TRP A 47 13.53 -11.09 -2.56
N PRO A 48 14.24 -10.67 -3.63
CA PRO A 48 15.35 -9.73 -3.53
C PRO A 48 15.01 -8.43 -2.77
N PRO A 49 16.01 -7.77 -2.17
CA PRO A 49 15.78 -6.50 -1.51
C PRO A 49 15.26 -5.45 -2.51
N ASN A 50 14.37 -4.57 -2.04
CA ASN A 50 13.71 -3.53 -2.83
C ASN A 50 12.68 -4.03 -3.88
N GLU A 51 12.29 -5.30 -3.86
CA GLU A 51 11.20 -5.84 -4.71
C GLU A 51 9.84 -5.93 -3.98
N ASP A 52 9.72 -5.36 -2.76
CA ASP A 52 8.47 -5.36 -1.98
C ASP A 52 7.28 -4.82 -2.80
N ASN A 53 7.51 -3.74 -3.57
CA ASN A 53 6.50 -3.14 -4.43
C ASN A 53 6.06 -4.07 -5.57
N ASP A 54 6.95 -4.90 -6.12
CA ASP A 54 6.60 -5.83 -7.19
C ASP A 54 5.68 -6.94 -6.67
N ILE A 55 5.89 -7.37 -5.43
CA ILE A 55 5.04 -8.35 -4.75
C ILE A 55 3.65 -7.78 -4.45
N ILE A 56 3.58 -6.53 -4.00
CA ILE A 56 2.32 -5.81 -3.79
C ILE A 56 1.57 -5.63 -5.12
N LEU A 57 2.26 -5.16 -6.17
CA LEU A 57 1.66 -4.99 -7.50
C LEU A 57 1.11 -6.30 -8.05
N MET A 58 1.82 -7.42 -7.86
CA MET A 58 1.34 -8.74 -8.24
C MET A 58 0.05 -9.11 -7.49
N ALA A 59 -0.05 -8.81 -6.20
CA ALA A 59 -1.26 -9.09 -5.41
C ALA A 59 -2.46 -8.23 -5.86
N HIS A 60 -2.23 -6.97 -6.21
CA HIS A 60 -3.26 -6.13 -6.83
C HIS A 60 -3.67 -6.65 -8.21
N HIS A 61 -2.72 -7.17 -9.00
CA HIS A 61 -3.02 -7.76 -10.30
C HIS A 61 -3.90 -9.00 -10.17
N ILE A 62 -3.58 -9.91 -9.24
CA ILE A 62 -4.41 -11.05 -8.87
C ILE A 62 -5.85 -10.61 -8.55
N CYS A 63 -5.99 -9.48 -7.85
CA CYS A 63 -7.31 -8.96 -7.53
C CYS A 63 -8.06 -8.41 -8.74
N ALA A 64 -7.36 -7.74 -9.66
CA ALA A 64 -7.91 -7.33 -10.94
C ALA A 64 -8.42 -8.52 -11.75
N ASP A 65 -7.67 -9.62 -11.82
CA ASP A 65 -8.09 -10.84 -12.51
C ASP A 65 -9.35 -11.44 -11.87
N ARG A 66 -9.42 -11.40 -10.54
CA ARG A 66 -10.60 -11.84 -9.80
C ARG A 66 -11.84 -11.00 -10.15
N TRP A 67 -11.71 -9.68 -10.25
CA TRP A 67 -12.80 -8.80 -10.71
C TRP A 67 -13.18 -9.02 -12.18
N ASN A 68 -12.23 -9.47 -13.01
CA ASN A 68 -12.48 -9.91 -14.38
C ASN A 68 -13.10 -11.33 -14.46
N ALA A 69 -13.64 -11.84 -13.35
CA ALA A 69 -14.30 -13.14 -13.23
C ALA A 69 -13.39 -14.36 -13.50
N TRP A 70 -12.07 -14.21 -13.36
CA TRP A 70 -11.17 -15.36 -13.43
C TRP A 70 -11.36 -16.27 -12.21
N SER A 71 -11.29 -17.58 -12.46
CA SER A 71 -11.27 -18.58 -11.39
C SER A 71 -9.92 -18.55 -10.66
N SER A 72 -9.90 -18.94 -9.38
CA SER A 72 -8.63 -19.00 -8.62
C SER A 72 -7.60 -19.92 -9.25
N GLN A 73 -8.05 -20.99 -9.94
CA GLN A 73 -7.17 -21.88 -10.69
C GLN A 73 -6.54 -21.18 -11.90
N GLN A 74 -7.33 -20.45 -12.70
CA GLN A 74 -6.82 -19.69 -13.84
C GLN A 74 -5.78 -18.66 -13.41
N ILE A 75 -6.04 -17.95 -12.31
CA ILE A 75 -5.09 -16.97 -11.76
C ILE A 75 -3.81 -17.67 -11.28
N ALA A 76 -3.94 -18.80 -10.57
CA ALA A 76 -2.78 -19.56 -10.11
C ALA A 76 -1.94 -20.12 -11.27
N ASP A 77 -2.59 -20.59 -12.33
CA ASP A 77 -1.91 -21.05 -13.55
C ASP A 77 -1.14 -19.90 -14.22
N ASP A 78 -1.76 -18.72 -14.36
CA ASP A 78 -1.13 -17.54 -14.98
C ASP A 78 0.08 -17.02 -14.17
N VAL A 79 -0.10 -16.85 -12.86
CA VAL A 79 0.98 -16.44 -11.96
C VAL A 79 2.10 -17.48 -11.95
N HIS A 80 1.77 -18.78 -11.99
CA HIS A 80 2.78 -19.84 -12.04
C HIS A 80 3.51 -19.89 -13.39
N ASN A 81 2.88 -19.55 -14.51
CA ASN A 81 3.58 -19.39 -15.78
C ASN A 81 4.67 -18.31 -15.70
N THR A 82 4.46 -17.28 -14.88
CA THR A 82 5.41 -16.20 -14.65
C THR A 82 6.50 -16.56 -13.62
N LEU A 83 6.11 -17.19 -12.50
CA LEU A 83 7.01 -17.43 -11.36
C LEU A 83 7.64 -18.83 -11.33
N GLY A 84 7.03 -19.81 -12.00
CA GLY A 84 7.53 -21.18 -12.12
C GLY A 84 8.94 -21.27 -12.70
N PRO A 85 9.27 -20.55 -13.78
CA PRO A 85 10.64 -20.47 -14.30
C PRO A 85 11.65 -19.86 -13.30
N ARG A 86 11.17 -19.15 -12.28
CA ARG A 86 11.96 -18.58 -11.17
C ARG A 86 12.04 -19.50 -9.96
N GLY A 87 11.52 -20.73 -10.06
CA GLY A 87 11.60 -21.75 -9.02
C GLY A 87 10.48 -21.72 -7.97
N VAL A 88 9.45 -20.88 -8.16
CA VAL A 88 8.29 -20.82 -7.24
C VAL A 88 7.36 -21.99 -7.54
N SER A 89 7.02 -22.80 -6.53
CA SER A 89 6.14 -23.95 -6.74
C SER A 89 4.69 -23.52 -6.98
N PHE A 90 3.89 -24.37 -7.62
CA PHE A 90 2.47 -24.10 -7.80
C PHE A 90 1.72 -23.99 -6.46
N GLY A 91 2.11 -24.78 -5.47
CA GLY A 91 1.53 -24.70 -4.12
C GLY A 91 1.77 -23.35 -3.45
N ASP A 92 2.97 -22.81 -3.63
CA ASP A 92 3.30 -21.46 -3.16
C ASP A 92 2.44 -20.44 -3.89
N VAL A 93 2.38 -20.49 -5.23
CA VAL A 93 1.52 -19.58 -6.03
C VAL A 93 0.07 -19.61 -5.55
N ALA A 94 -0.49 -20.79 -5.30
CA ALA A 94 -1.85 -20.92 -4.78
C ALA A 94 -2.01 -20.24 -3.41
N ALA A 95 -1.03 -20.37 -2.52
CA ALA A 95 -1.04 -19.68 -1.22
C ALA A 95 -0.97 -18.14 -1.40
N MET A 96 -0.14 -17.65 -2.31
CA MET A 96 -0.06 -16.23 -2.65
C MET A 96 -1.38 -15.69 -3.21
N VAL A 97 -1.98 -16.40 -4.17
CA VAL A 97 -3.28 -16.02 -4.77
C VAL A 97 -4.37 -15.94 -3.71
N ASN A 98 -4.48 -16.96 -2.85
CA ASN A 98 -5.48 -16.97 -1.78
C ASN A 98 -5.28 -15.80 -0.80
N LEU A 99 -4.03 -15.52 -0.41
CA LEU A 99 -3.72 -14.42 0.48
C LEU A 99 -4.00 -13.06 -0.16
N ALA A 100 -3.63 -12.88 -1.43
CA ALA A 100 -3.87 -11.66 -2.18
C ALA A 100 -5.38 -11.38 -2.32
N VAL A 101 -6.16 -12.38 -2.71
CA VAL A 101 -7.62 -12.26 -2.81
C VAL A 101 -8.24 -11.91 -1.46
N ALA A 102 -7.82 -12.59 -0.38
CA ALA A 102 -8.34 -12.32 0.96
C ALA A 102 -7.95 -10.93 1.51
N THR A 103 -6.88 -10.31 0.99
CA THR A 103 -6.37 -9.03 1.47
C THR A 103 -6.90 -7.86 0.65
N TYR A 104 -6.98 -7.99 -0.67
CA TYR A 104 -7.23 -6.88 -1.59
C TYR A 104 -8.59 -6.94 -2.33
N CYS A 105 -9.33 -8.06 -2.25
CA CYS A 105 -10.60 -8.24 -2.95
C CYS A 105 -11.80 -8.41 -1.99
N PRO A 106 -12.25 -7.34 -1.32
CA PRO A 106 -13.47 -7.38 -0.52
C PRO A 106 -14.74 -7.58 -1.36
#